data_AF-A0A959GKJ5-F1
#
_entry.id   AF-A0A959GKJ5-F1
#
_cell.length_a   1.000
_cell.length_b   1.000
_cell.length_c   1.000
_cell.angle_alpha   90.00
_cell.angle_beta   90.00
_cell.angle_gamma   90.00
#
_symmetry.space_group_name_H-M   'P 1'
#
loop_
_entity.id
_entity.type
_entity.pdbx_description
1 polymer ?
#
loop_
_entity_poly.entity_id
_entity_poly.type
_entity_poly.pdbx_seq_one_letter_code
_entity_poly.pdbx_strand_id
1 'polypeptide(L)' 'MDIQIAREKIIEKIKQTEEKGGLRSILKFLDINAFMETEAGEWQQGTSASLSMAYGEDEPDYEDIIIKEPNPDYSVK' A
#
# COMPACT_ATOMS: atom_id res chain seq x y z
N MET A 1 -22.16 20.40 7.58
CA MET A 1 -22.67 19.98 6.25
C MET A 1 -21.89 18.74 5.89
N ASP A 2 -22.57 17.61 5.72
CA ASP A 2 -21.92 16.32 5.48
C ASP A 2 -21.40 16.26 4.04
N ILE A 3 -20.10 16.01 3.88
CA ILE A 3 -19.41 16.00 2.59
C ILE A 3 -19.92 14.85 1.71
N GLN A 4 -20.34 13.72 2.32
CA GLN A 4 -20.94 12.60 1.57
C GLN A 4 -22.28 13.00 0.96
N ILE A 5 -23.14 13.67 1.72
CA ILE A 5 -24.44 14.15 1.25
C ILE A 5 -24.27 15.18 0.13
N ALA A 6 -23.25 16.04 0.21
CA ALA A 6 -22.94 17.00 -0.86
C ALA A 6 -22.46 16.30 -2.15
N ARG A 7 -21.61 15.26 -2.02
CA ARG A 7 -21.11 14.46 -3.15
C ARG A 7 -22.25 13.76 -3.90
N GLU A 8 -23.17 13.13 -3.18
CA GLU A 8 -24.30 12.41 -3.79
C GLU A 8 -25.21 13.36 -4.61
N LYS A 9 -25.50 14.54 -4.07
CA LYS A 9 -26.30 15.56 -4.78
C LYS A 9 -25.64 16.06 -6.06
N ILE A 10 -24.31 16.21 -6.06
CA ILE A 10 -23.56 16.61 -7.26
C ILE A 10 -23.63 15.51 -8.32
N ILE A 11 -23.44 14.24 -7.94
CA ILE A 11 -23.52 13.09 -8.84
C ILE A 11 -24.91 12.97 -9.48
N GLU A 12 -25.96 13.14 -8.68
CA GLU A 12 -27.34 13.10 -9.17
C GLU A 12 -27.61 14.22 -10.18
N LYS A 13 -27.16 15.44 -9.88
CA LYS A 13 -27.34 16.60 -10.77
C LYS A 13 -26.61 16.42 -12.10
N ILE A 14 -25.41 15.84 -12.05
CA ILE A 14 -24.63 15.53 -13.25
C ILE A 14 -25.34 14.48 -14.11
N LYS A 15 -25.91 13.41 -13.51
CA LYS A 15 -26.65 12.37 -14.25
C LYS A 15 -27.90 12.90 -14.97
N GLN A 16 -28.50 13.97 -14.45
CA GLN A 16 -29.67 14.63 -15.04
C GLN A 16 -29.32 15.59 -16.19
N THR A 17 -28.03 15.88 -16.42
CA THR A 17 -27.61 16.87 -17.43
C THR A 17 -27.28 16.18 -18.75
N GLU A 18 -27.75 16.71 -19.88
CA GLU A 18 -27.55 16.13 -21.22
C GLU A 18 -26.11 16.28 -21.76
N GLU A 19 -25.26 17.05 -21.06
CA GLU A 19 -23.87 17.31 -21.43
C GLU A 19 -22.96 16.11 -21.08
N LYS A 20 -22.98 15.09 -21.95
CA LYS A 20 -22.41 13.75 -21.67
C LYS A 20 -20.88 13.69 -21.63
N GLY A 21 -20.15 14.67 -22.15
CA GLY A 21 -18.70 14.59 -22.35
C GLY A 21 -17.88 14.93 -21.10
N GLY A 22 -17.81 16.22 -20.77
CA GLY A 22 -16.97 16.74 -19.68
C GLY A 22 -17.47 16.36 -18.28
N LEU A 23 -18.77 16.16 -18.12
CA LEU A 23 -19.32 15.73 -16.83
C LEU A 23 -19.06 14.26 -16.51
N ARG A 24 -18.98 13.38 -17.54
CA ARG A 24 -18.59 11.98 -17.36
C ARG A 24 -17.12 11.83 -16.96
N SER A 25 -16.23 12.68 -17.48
CA SER A 25 -14.83 12.65 -17.06
C SER A 25 -14.68 13.09 -15.60
N ILE A 26 -15.42 14.12 -15.15
CA ILE A 26 -15.45 14.53 -13.74
C ILE A 26 -15.96 13.40 -12.83
N LEU A 27 -17.05 12.72 -13.21
CA LEU A 27 -17.54 11.53 -12.51
C LEU A 27 -16.47 10.43 -12.42
N LYS A 28 -15.78 10.16 -13.53
CA LYS A 28 -14.70 9.17 -13.56
C LYS A 28 -13.56 9.55 -12.61
N PHE A 29 -13.17 10.83 -12.53
CA PHE A 29 -12.15 11.27 -11.56
C PHE A 29 -12.60 11.11 -10.11
N LEU A 30 -13.87 11.39 -9.80
CA LEU A 30 -14.42 11.21 -8.46
C LEU A 30 -14.53 9.73 -8.06
N ASP A 31 -14.78 8.83 -9.02
CA ASP A 31 -14.74 7.39 -8.79
C ASP A 31 -13.29 6.87 -8.68
N ILE A 32 -12.36 7.41 -9.49
CA ILE A 32 -10.93 7.08 -9.39
C ILE A 32 -10.37 7.43 -8.01
N ASN A 33 -10.75 8.56 -7.40
CA ASN A 33 -10.29 8.88 -6.05
C ASN A 33 -10.80 7.88 -5.00
N ALA A 34 -12.04 7.40 -5.13
CA ALA A 34 -12.56 6.37 -4.25
C ALA A 34 -11.86 5.01 -4.47
N PHE A 35 -11.54 4.68 -5.73
CA PHE A 35 -10.77 3.48 -6.09
C PHE A 35 -9.31 3.55 -5.65
N MET A 36 -8.65 4.70 -5.81
CA MET A 36 -7.27 4.94 -5.38
C MET A 36 -7.13 4.92 -3.85
N GLU A 37 -8.13 5.36 -3.08
CA GLU A 37 -8.10 5.22 -1.62
C GLU A 37 -8.05 3.74 -1.19
N THR A 38 -8.81 2.87 -1.87
CA THR A 38 -8.76 1.42 -1.66
C THR A 38 -7.48 0.77 -2.18
N GLU A 39 -7.09 1.04 -3.42
CA GLU A 39 -5.90 0.44 -4.05
C GLU A 39 -4.61 0.87 -3.33
N ALA A 40 -4.46 2.16 -3.04
CA ALA A 40 -3.31 2.66 -2.29
C ALA A 40 -3.22 2.06 -0.88
N GLY A 41 -4.38 1.85 -0.22
CA GLY A 41 -4.46 1.17 1.06
C GLY A 41 -4.01 -0.30 0.99
N GLU A 42 -4.43 -1.02 -0.05
CA GLU A 42 -4.03 -2.42 -0.30
C GLU A 42 -2.52 -2.54 -0.56
N TRP A 43 -1.96 -1.69 -1.42
CA TRP A 43 -0.52 -1.64 -1.68
C TRP A 43 0.27 -1.30 -0.42
N GLN A 44 -0.20 -0.33 0.37
CA GLN A 44 0.44 0.04 1.63
C GLN A 44 0.48 -1.16 2.60
N GLN A 45 -0.63 -1.89 2.75
CA GLN A 45 -0.70 -3.07 3.61
C GLN A 45 0.25 -4.17 3.13
N GLY A 46 0.22 -4.52 1.84
CA GLY A 46 1.07 -5.56 1.28
C GLY A 46 2.57 -5.22 1.36
N THR A 47 2.94 -3.97 1.08
CA THR A 47 4.32 -3.51 1.18
C THR A 47 4.80 -3.50 2.64
N SER A 48 3.98 -3.02 3.58
CA SER A 48 4.35 -3.01 5.01
C SER A 48 4.58 -4.42 5.55
N ALA A 49 3.73 -5.38 5.20
CA ALA A 49 3.90 -6.78 5.59
C ALA A 49 5.17 -7.38 4.99
N SER A 50 5.43 -7.13 3.70
CA SER A 50 6.62 -7.62 3.00
C SER A 50 7.92 -7.06 3.59
N LEU A 51 7.94 -5.75 3.89
CA LEU A 51 9.09 -5.10 4.52
C LEU A 51 9.32 -5.62 5.94
N SER A 52 8.25 -5.85 6.71
CA SER A 52 8.35 -6.40 8.06
C SER A 52 8.87 -7.83 8.08
N MET A 53 8.60 -8.66 7.06
CA MET A 53 9.18 -10.00 6.97
C MET A 53 10.64 -9.97 6.55
N ALA A 54 11.01 -9.06 5.64
CA ALA A 54 12.37 -8.99 5.10
C ALA A 54 13.35 -8.30 6.06
N TYR A 55 12.88 -7.33 6.84
CA TYR A 55 13.68 -6.50 7.74
C TYR A 55 13.12 -6.49 9.17
N GLY A 56 12.33 -7.49 9.53
CA GLY A 56 11.88 -7.68 10.92
C GLY A 56 13.08 -7.92 11.84
N GLU A 57 12.90 -7.67 13.14
CA GLU A 57 13.96 -7.85 14.14
C GLU A 57 14.33 -9.33 14.38
N ASP A 58 13.64 -10.26 13.72
CA ASP A 58 14.01 -11.67 13.68
C ASP A 58 15.23 -11.85 12.76
N GLU A 59 16.41 -11.46 13.28
CA GLU A 59 17.67 -11.84 12.67
C GLU A 59 17.78 -13.38 12.65
N PRO A 60 18.16 -14.02 11.53
CA PRO A 60 18.50 -15.43 11.52
C PRO A 60 19.59 -15.69 12.56
N ASP A 61 19.48 -16.78 13.34
CA ASP A 61 20.57 -17.18 14.23
C ASP A 61 21.77 -17.62 13.37
N TYR A 62 22.67 -16.68 13.11
CA TYR A 62 23.86 -16.91 12.33
C TYR A 62 24.89 -17.73 13.11
N GLU A 63 24.77 -17.89 14.44
CA GLU A 63 25.70 -18.71 15.19
C GLU A 63 25.61 -20.19 14.81
N ASP A 64 24.42 -20.67 14.45
CA ASP A 64 24.15 -22.05 14.04
C ASP A 64 24.51 -22.34 12.56
N ILE A 65 24.61 -21.30 11.73
CA ILE A 65 24.82 -21.42 10.26
C ILE A 65 26.28 -21.12 9.87
N ILE A 66 27.02 -20.37 10.69
CA ILE A 66 28.44 -20.09 10.44
C ILE A 66 29.25 -21.37 10.67
N ILE A 67 29.74 -21.96 9.58
CA ILE A 67 30.78 -22.99 9.62
C ILE A 67 32.06 -22.31 10.15
N LYS A 68 32.34 -22.49 11.44
CA LYS A 68 33.59 -22.06 12.06
C LYS A 68 34.70 -23.01 11.61
N GLU A 69 35.38 -22.67 10.50
CA GLU A 69 36.60 -23.38 10.14
C GLU A 69 37.61 -23.24 11.29
N PRO A 70 38.25 -24.34 11.74
CA PRO A 70 39.25 -24.25 12.80
C PRO A 70 40.41 -23.38 12.29
N ASN A 71 40.51 -22.16 12.83
CA ASN A 71 41.56 -21.24 12.44
C ASN A 71 42.92 -21.75 12.97
N PRO A 72 43.85 -22.17 12.09
CA PRO A 72 45.14 -22.73 12.51
C PRO A 72 46.03 -21.72 13.25
N ASP A 73 45.75 -20.41 13.16
CA ASP A 73 46.48 -19.36 13.85
C ASP A 73 46.01 -19.16 15.31
N TYR A 74 44.77 -19.56 15.63
CA TYR A 74 44.26 -19.59 17.00
C TYR A 74 44.64 -20.92 17.67
N SER A 75 45.93 -21.14 17.87
CA SER A 75 46.38 -22.13 18.85
C SER A 75 45.98 -21.62 20.25
N VAL A 76 45.00 -22.30 20.86
CA VAL A 76 44.65 -22.09 22.27
C VAL A 76 45.88 -22.49 23.08
N LYS A 77 46.57 -21.49 23.64
CA LYS A 77 47.54 -21.70 24.71
C LYS A 77 46.83 -21.89 26.04
#